data_AF-A0A835PNU1-F1
#
_entry.id   AF-A0A835PNU1-F1
#
_cell.length_a   1.000
_cell.length_b   1.000
_cell.length_c   1.000
_cell.angle_alpha   90.00
_cell.angle_beta   90.00
_cell.angle_gamma   90.00
#
_symmetry.space_group_name_H-M   'P 1'
#
loop_
_entity.id
_entity.type
_entity.pdbx_description
1 polymer ?
#
loop_
_entity_poly.entity_id
_entity_poly.type
_entity_poly.pdbx_seq_one_letter_code
_entity_poly.pdbx_strand_id
1 'polypeptide(L)'
;MADSESGMVDKAAYVLYAVIGVPEGRAAAVEEDAIPVLVEIVEVGTLRQKEISAATLLVICQESVSCRTLVSREGALPPLVALSQSGSSRAKQKAEALIELLRQPRTLSAASGGRRRH
;
A
#
# COMPACT_ATOMS: atom_id res chain seq x y z
N MET A 1 14.84 12.34 23.41
CA MET A 1 14.77 13.38 22.37
C MET A 1 14.54 12.68 21.02
N ALA A 2 13.32 12.20 20.72
CA ALA A 2 13.07 11.45 19.48
C ALA A 2 11.62 11.54 18.94
N ASP A 3 10.89 12.64 19.20
CA ASP A 3 9.48 12.75 18.80
C ASP A 3 9.19 13.89 17.80
N SER A 4 10.16 14.75 17.50
CA SER A 4 9.97 15.84 16.53
C SER A 4 10.06 15.34 15.07
N GLU A 5 10.87 14.32 14.80
CA GLU A 5 11.02 13.74 13.46
C GLU A 5 9.78 12.92 13.06
N SER A 6 9.21 12.12 13.98
CA SER A 6 8.00 11.34 13.69
C SER A 6 6.82 12.24 13.29
N GLY A 7 6.66 13.40 13.93
CA GLY A 7 5.60 14.35 13.57
C GLY A 7 5.78 14.99 12.19
N MET A 8 7.02 15.09 11.69
CA MET A 8 7.31 15.57 10.34
C MET A 8 7.05 14.48 9.31
N VAL A 9 7.47 13.24 9.59
CA VAL A 9 7.21 12.07 8.73
C VAL A 9 5.71 11.81 8.60
N ASP A 10 4.93 11.97 9.68
CA ASP A 10 3.46 11.84 9.64
C ASP A 10 2.82 12.86 8.70
N LYS A 11 3.27 14.12 8.74
CA LYS A 11 2.77 15.18 7.86
C LYS A 11 3.18 14.95 6.41
N ALA A 12 4.42 14.50 6.18
CA ALA A 12 4.90 14.17 4.84
C ALA A 12 4.11 13.01 4.23
N ALA A 13 3.85 11.95 5.00
CA ALA A 13 3.02 10.83 4.58
C ALA A 13 1.59 11.28 4.25
N TYR A 14 1.03 12.22 5.03
CA TYR A 14 -0.30 12.78 4.77
C TYR A 14 -0.33 13.62 3.49
N VAL A 15 0.69 14.44 3.24
CA VAL A 15 0.81 15.22 1.99
C VAL A 15 0.96 14.28 0.81
N LEU A 16 1.79 13.23 0.91
CA LEU A 16 1.91 12.18 -0.10
C LEU A 16 0.55 11.53 -0.39
N TYR A 17 -0.21 11.17 0.64
CA TYR A 17 -1.56 10.63 0.48
C TYR A 17 -2.49 11.61 -0.25
N ALA A 18 -2.45 12.89 0.10
CA ALA A 18 -3.25 13.92 -0.56
C ALA A 18 -2.85 14.14 -2.03
N VAL A 19 -1.54 14.14 -2.33
CA VAL A 19 -0.98 14.27 -3.68
C VAL A 19 -1.32 13.05 -4.53
N ILE A 20 -1.42 11.86 -3.93
CA ILE A 20 -1.81 10.64 -4.65
C ILE A 20 -3.30 10.59 -4.98
N GLY A 21 -4.11 11.43 -4.31
CA GLY A 21 -5.50 11.67 -4.68
C GLY A 21 -5.68 12.38 -6.03
N VAL A 22 -4.63 13.02 -6.56
CA VAL A 22 -4.61 13.55 -7.92
C VAL A 22 -3.82 12.62 -8.86
N PRO A 23 -4.32 12.37 -10.09
CA PRO A 23 -3.69 11.44 -11.01
C PRO A 23 -2.28 11.89 -11.43
N GLU A 24 -2.05 13.19 -11.60
CA GLU A 24 -0.70 13.71 -11.92
C GLU A 24 0.27 13.55 -10.74
N GLY A 25 -0.18 13.87 -9.53
CA GLY A 25 0.63 13.74 -8.32
C GLY A 25 1.00 12.29 -7.99
N ARG A 26 0.09 11.37 -8.28
CA ARG A 26 0.35 9.93 -8.18
C ARG A 26 1.39 9.43 -9.18
N ALA A 27 1.30 9.86 -10.45
CA ALA A 27 2.28 9.46 -11.46
C ALA A 27 3.69 9.95 -11.06
N ALA A 28 3.81 11.21 -10.64
CA ALA A 28 5.06 11.77 -10.13
C ALA A 28 5.58 11.02 -8.90
N ALA A 29 4.71 10.64 -7.95
CA ALA A 29 5.14 9.86 -6.78
C ALA A 29 5.70 8.48 -7.16
N VAL A 30 5.15 7.83 -8.19
CA VAL A 30 5.67 6.54 -8.68
C VAL A 30 6.99 6.72 -9.42
N GLU A 31 7.15 7.80 -10.19
CA GLU A 31 8.40 8.14 -10.86
C GLU A 31 9.53 8.51 -9.88
N GLU A 32 9.20 9.14 -8.76
CA GLU A 32 10.13 9.52 -7.69
C GLU A 32 10.42 8.38 -6.69
N ASP A 33 10.19 7.12 -7.06
CA ASP A 33 10.43 5.96 -6.20
C ASP A 33 9.73 6.05 -4.82
N ALA A 34 8.51 6.61 -4.75
CA ALA A 34 7.78 6.64 -3.47
C ALA A 34 7.38 5.24 -2.98
N ILE A 35 7.32 4.24 -3.86
CA ILE A 35 6.93 2.86 -3.52
C ILE A 35 7.87 2.21 -2.49
N PRO A 36 9.20 2.09 -2.74
CA PRO A 36 10.13 1.52 -1.76
C PRO A 36 10.10 2.28 -0.42
N VAL A 37 10.02 3.61 -0.47
CA VAL A 37 9.92 4.46 0.74
C VAL A 37 8.66 4.11 1.55
N LEU A 38 7.52 3.94 0.89
CA LEU A 38 6.28 3.56 1.56
C LEU A 38 6.36 2.15 2.16
N VAL A 39 7.03 1.20 1.51
CA VAL A 39 7.23 -0.16 2.03
C VAL A 39 8.11 -0.13 3.27
N GLU A 40 9.21 0.63 3.25
CA GLU A 40 10.07 0.83 4.42
C GLU A 40 9.30 1.45 5.58
N ILE A 41 8.48 2.47 5.35
CA ILE A 41 7.63 3.07 6.38
C ILE A 41 6.60 2.06 6.94
N VAL A 42 6.09 1.13 6.14
CA VAL A 42 5.20 0.06 6.65
C VAL A 42 5.96 -0.90 7.57
N GLU A 43 7.26 -1.09 7.34
CA GLU A 43 8.11 -1.97 8.15
C GLU A 43 8.54 -1.30 9.46
N VAL A 44 9.20 -0.15 9.38
CA VAL A 44 9.83 0.54 10.54
C VAL A 44 9.00 1.70 11.11
N GLY A 45 7.94 2.15 10.44
CA GLY A 45 7.16 3.31 10.86
C GLY A 45 6.25 3.08 12.08
N THR A 46 5.64 4.15 12.59
CA THR A 46 4.66 4.11 13.67
C THR A 46 3.31 3.56 13.20
N LEU A 47 2.42 3.19 14.12
CA LEU A 47 1.05 2.71 13.80
C LEU A 47 0.28 3.65 12.85
N ARG A 48 0.45 4.97 13.00
CA ARG A 48 -0.19 5.96 12.12
C ARG A 48 0.43 5.99 10.74
N GLN A 49 1.76 6.01 10.67
CA GLN A 49 2.50 6.01 9.41
C GLN A 49 2.21 4.75 8.61
N LYS A 50 2.22 3.59 9.29
CA LYS A 50 1.81 2.30 8.77
C LYS A 50 0.41 2.32 8.13
N GLU A 51 -0.57 2.93 8.81
CA GLU A 51 -1.93 3.06 8.26
C GLU A 51 -1.97 3.95 7.02
N ILE A 52 -1.31 5.12 7.06
CA ILE A 52 -1.26 6.06 5.95
C ILE A 52 -0.55 5.42 4.75
N SER A 53 0.63 4.84 4.95
CA SER A 53 1.40 4.20 3.89
C SER A 53 0.66 3.03 3.24
N ALA A 54 -0.01 2.19 4.03
CA ALA A 54 -0.84 1.11 3.49
C ALA A 54 -2.03 1.65 2.69
N ALA A 55 -2.68 2.73 3.15
CA ALA A 55 -3.75 3.38 2.41
C ALA A 55 -3.25 3.99 1.09
N THR A 56 -2.10 4.66 1.13
CA THR A 56 -1.43 5.25 -0.03
C THR A 56 -1.07 4.18 -1.06
N LEU A 57 -0.38 3.13 -0.65
CA LEU A 57 -0.01 2.00 -1.53
C LEU A 57 -1.25 1.35 -2.15
N LEU A 58 -2.37 1.26 -1.42
CA LEU A 58 -3.62 0.68 -1.93
C LEU A 58 -4.16 1.52 -3.10
N VAL A 59 -4.22 2.84 -2.94
CA VAL A 59 -4.72 3.75 -3.98
C VAL A 59 -3.83 3.68 -5.22
N ILE A 60 -2.51 3.75 -5.04
CA ILE A 60 -1.56 3.62 -6.16
C ILE A 60 -1.73 2.28 -6.87
N CYS A 61 -1.81 1.17 -6.12
CA CYS A 61 -1.96 -0.17 -6.69
C CYS A 61 -3.31 -0.34 -7.40
N GLN A 62 -4.40 0.23 -6.90
CA GLN A 62 -5.70 0.13 -7.55
C GLN A 62 -5.68 0.74 -8.95
N GLU A 63 -5.02 1.88 -9.12
CA GLU A 63 -5.02 2.61 -10.40
C GLU A 63 -3.83 2.29 -11.31
N SER A 64 -2.71 1.78 -10.77
CA SER A 64 -1.52 1.45 -11.56
C SER A 64 -1.10 -0.01 -11.38
N VAL A 65 -1.23 -0.80 -12.46
CA VAL A 65 -0.79 -2.20 -12.52
C VAL A 65 0.74 -2.31 -12.45
N SER A 66 1.47 -1.33 -12.98
CA SER A 66 2.93 -1.25 -12.87
C SER A 66 3.37 -1.18 -11.41
N CYS A 67 2.65 -0.43 -10.59
CA CYS A 67 2.92 -0.32 -9.16
C CYS A 67 2.70 -1.64 -8.43
N ARG A 68 1.66 -2.41 -8.79
CA ARG A 68 1.46 -3.77 -8.22
C ARG A 68 2.66 -4.68 -8.49
N THR A 69 3.25 -4.56 -9.69
CA THR A 69 4.41 -5.36 -10.09
C THR A 69 5.65 -4.92 -9.31
N LEU A 70 5.84 -3.62 -9.13
CA LEU A 70 6.93 -3.06 -8.32
C LEU A 70 6.81 -3.45 -6.85
N VAL A 71 5.64 -3.27 -6.23
CA VAL A 71 5.36 -3.66 -4.84
C VAL A 71 5.56 -5.16 -4.61
N SER A 72 5.19 -6.00 -5.59
CA SER A 72 5.44 -7.44 -5.55
C SER A 72 6.93 -7.78 -5.65
N ARG A 73 7.70 -7.00 -6.43
CA ARG A 73 9.15 -7.15 -6.59
C ARG A 73 9.93 -6.65 -5.37
N GLU A 74 9.48 -5.57 -4.76
CA GLU A 74 10.02 -4.95 -3.55
C GLU A 74 9.79 -5.81 -2.30
N GLY A 75 9.01 -6.89 -2.40
CA GLY A 75 8.77 -7.77 -1.26
C GLY A 75 7.90 -7.11 -0.18
N ALA A 76 6.94 -6.26 -0.56
CA ALA A 76 6.04 -5.63 0.39
C ALA A 76 5.08 -6.61 1.10
N LEU A 77 4.96 -7.85 0.62
CA LEU A 77 4.08 -8.87 1.20
C LEU A 77 4.35 -9.14 2.68
N PRO A 78 5.58 -9.51 3.12
CA PRO A 78 5.90 -9.68 4.53
C PRO A 78 5.54 -8.48 5.43
N PRO A 79 5.92 -7.22 5.12
CA PRO A 79 5.54 -6.08 5.96
C PRO A 79 4.04 -5.81 5.95
N LEU A 80 3.32 -6.06 4.84
CA LEU A 80 1.85 -5.96 4.81
C LEU A 80 1.16 -7.05 5.66
N VAL A 81 1.69 -8.28 5.65
CA VAL A 81 1.17 -9.37 6.50
C VAL A 81 1.42 -9.05 7.97
N ALA A 82 2.62 -8.56 8.30
CA ALA A 82 2.92 -8.06 9.63
C ALA A 82 1.96 -6.93 10.03
N LEU A 83 1.67 -5.99 9.11
CA LEU A 83 0.69 -4.92 9.32
C LEU A 83 -0.72 -5.45 9.59
N SER A 84 -1.15 -6.48 8.87
CA SER A 84 -2.46 -7.11 9.09
C SER A 84 -2.55 -7.76 10.48
N GLN A 85 -1.41 -8.18 11.04
CA GLN A 85 -1.38 -8.76 12.39
C GLN A 85 -1.24 -7.69 13.48
N SER A 86 -0.35 -6.71 13.29
CA SER A 86 0.04 -5.72 14.30
C SER A 86 -0.66 -4.36 14.17
N GLY A 87 -1.38 -4.10 13.09
CA GLY A 87 -1.96 -2.80 12.77
C GLY A 87 -3.34 -2.55 13.37
N SER A 88 -3.79 -1.29 13.29
CA SER A 88 -5.16 -0.87 13.62
C SER A 88 -6.20 -1.55 12.71
N SER A 89 -7.45 -1.69 13.14
CA SER A 89 -8.51 -2.33 12.33
C SER A 89 -8.62 -1.80 10.89
N ARG A 90 -8.38 -0.49 10.69
CA ARG A 90 -8.29 0.13 9.36
C ARG A 90 -7.05 -0.32 8.57
N ALA A 91 -5.87 -0.27 9.19
CA ALA A 91 -4.63 -0.74 8.59
C ALA A 91 -4.72 -2.22 8.18
N LYS A 92 -5.35 -3.07 8.99
CA LYS A 92 -5.59 -4.48 8.67
C LYS A 92 -6.43 -4.66 7.40
N GLN A 93 -7.59 -4.00 7.34
CA GLN A 93 -8.45 -4.04 6.15
C GLN A 93 -7.71 -3.57 4.89
N LYS A 94 -6.91 -2.50 5.00
CA LYS A 94 -6.14 -1.97 3.88
C LYS A 94 -5.03 -2.92 3.46
N ALA A 95 -4.29 -3.49 4.40
CA ALA A 95 -3.26 -4.47 4.12
C ALA A 95 -3.82 -5.74 3.48
N GLU A 96 -4.93 -6.29 3.98
CA GLU A 96 -5.59 -7.45 3.38
C GLU A 96 -6.07 -7.16 1.96
N ALA A 97 -6.71 -6.00 1.73
CA ALA A 97 -7.14 -5.60 0.39
C ALA A 97 -5.94 -5.45 -0.57
N LEU A 98 -4.80 -4.97 -0.08
CA LEU A 98 -3.59 -4.81 -0.86
C LEU A 98 -2.94 -6.16 -1.17
N ILE A 99 -2.87 -7.06 -0.19
CA ILE A 99 -2.40 -8.44 -0.37
C ILE A 99 -3.27 -9.15 -1.40
N GLU A 100 -4.59 -9.04 -1.32
CA GLU A 100 -5.51 -9.62 -2.31
C GLU A 100 -5.28 -9.03 -3.70
N LEU A 101 -5.07 -7.71 -3.83
CA LEU A 101 -4.75 -7.07 -5.11
C LEU A 101 -3.42 -7.56 -5.70
N LEU A 102 -2.38 -7.72 -4.88
CA LEU A 102 -1.08 -8.26 -5.29
C LEU A 102 -1.13 -9.75 -5.60
N ARG A 103 -2.07 -10.48 -4.98
CA ARG A 103 -2.33 -11.92 -5.18
C ARG A 103 -3.25 -12.21 -6.36
N GLN A 104 -3.96 -11.18 -6.86
CA GLN A 104 -4.74 -11.20 -8.10
C GLN A 104 -3.99 -10.68 -9.36
N PRO A 105 -2.65 -10.85 -9.57
CA PRO A 105 -2.00 -10.36 -10.78
C PRO A 105 -2.39 -11.19 -12.02
N ARG A 106 -3.26 -12.20 -11.85
CA ARG A 106 -3.90 -12.98 -12.91
C ARG A 106 -5.38 -13.22 -12.61
N THR A 107 -6.23 -12.24 -12.89
CA THR A 107 -7.56 -12.58 -13.41
C THR A 107 -7.74 -11.74 -14.66
N LEU A 108 -7.24 -12.21 -15.80
CA LEU A 108 -8.12 -12.91 -16.71
C LEU A 108 -9.48 -12.19 -16.81
N SER A 109 -9.49 -11.16 -17.63
CA SER A 109 -10.51 -11.10 -18.68
C SER A 109 -10.45 -12.43 -19.46
N ALA A 110 -11.00 -13.50 -18.89
CA ALA A 110 -11.24 -14.80 -19.50
C ALA A 110 -11.76 -15.77 -18.42
N ALA A 111 -13.09 -15.88 -18.34
CA ALA A 111 -13.85 -17.10 -18.11
C ALA A 111 -13.24 -18.25 -17.28
N SER A 112 -13.82 -18.49 -16.11
CA SER A 112 -14.35 -19.81 -15.67
C SER A 112 -14.93 -19.61 -14.25
N GLY A 113 -16.22 -19.78 -13.96
CA GLY A 113 -17.08 -20.88 -14.40
C GLY A 113 -16.96 -22.07 -13.43
N GLY A 114 -17.24 -21.89 -12.14
CA GLY A 114 -16.94 -22.90 -11.12
C GLY A 114 -17.97 -23.05 -10.00
N ARG A 115 -19.24 -23.23 -10.39
CA ARG A 115 -20.36 -23.91 -9.70
C ARG A 115 -20.41 -23.91 -8.15
N ARG A 116 -21.52 -23.33 -7.68
CA ARG A 116 -22.30 -23.69 -6.49
C ARG A 116 -22.14 -25.16 -6.06
N ARG A 117 -21.88 -25.34 -4.77
CA ARG A 117 -22.12 -26.56 -3.97
C ARG A 117 -22.87 -26.05 -2.73
N HIS A 118 -23.92 -26.67 -2.21
CA HIS A 118 -24.72 -27.83 -2.56
C HIS A 118 -26.09 -27.63 -1.87
#